data_AF-A0AAW2UCR2-F1
#
_entry.id   AF-A0AAW2UCR2-F1
#
_cell.length_a   1.000
_cell.length_b   1.000
_cell.length_c   1.000
_cell.angle_alpha   90.00
_cell.angle_beta   90.00
_cell.angle_gamma   90.00
#
_symmetry.space_group_name_H-M   'P 1'
#
loop_
_entity.id
_entity.type
_entity.pdbx_description
1 polymer ?
#
loop_
_entity_poly.entity_id
_entity_poly.type
_entity_poly.pdbx_seq_one_letter_code
_entity_poly.pdbx_strand_id
1 'polypeptide(L)'
;MKQAVENFRLAGVNVKMITGENISTAKSIAMECGILDNDESIVTGEEFRRYQEHVRMQRADNIRLMARSSPFDKLLMVQCLKKRGHVVAVTGDGTNDAPALREADIGLSMGIQGTEVEKENSDVIIMDDNFASIATVLRWGRCVYINIQKLIQFQLTVNVAAMAINFVAAVSTGETPLTPAQFLWVNLIVDTLGALALATGKPTDELMNKPPVGWSDPLISNIMWRNIVGLASYQIAVILALKFKGKSIFGVDENVVNTLIFTIFVLLQVCNMFNSRELEAKNVFKGIHKNKLFLGITGIIIVLQVIMVGILNKFAHTERLDWKQWGASIGIAAFSWLIGWVVKFLPVPKKPILHSLIN
;
A
#
# COMPACT_ATOMS: atom_id res chain seq x y z
N MET A 1 -17.37 -23.45 -1.16
CA MET A 1 -17.56 -22.64 0.08
C MET A 1 -16.54 -22.97 1.16
N LYS A 2 -16.42 -24.23 1.62
CA LYS A 2 -15.47 -24.63 2.69
C LYS A 2 -14.02 -24.15 2.50
N GLN A 3 -13.44 -24.36 1.33
CA GLN A 3 -12.08 -23.88 1.01
C GLN A 3 -11.96 -22.35 1.04
N ALA A 4 -13.01 -21.62 0.67
CA ALA A 4 -13.01 -20.16 0.74
C ALA A 4 -13.06 -19.68 2.20
N VAL A 5 -13.87 -20.32 3.05
CA VAL A 5 -13.91 -20.05 4.50
C VAL A 5 -12.55 -20.31 5.16
N GLU A 6 -11.89 -21.41 4.77
CA GLU A 6 -10.55 -21.72 5.25
C GLU A 6 -9.53 -20.66 4.81
N ASN A 7 -9.58 -20.21 3.55
CA ASN A 7 -8.72 -19.12 3.07
C ASN A 7 -8.96 -17.80 3.83
N PHE A 8 -10.21 -17.48 4.20
CA PHE A 8 -10.50 -16.32 5.05
C PHE A 8 -9.94 -16.48 6.46
N ARG A 9 -10.09 -17.66 7.07
CA ARG A 9 -9.53 -17.97 8.39
C ARG A 9 -8.01 -17.86 8.39
N LEU A 10 -7.32 -18.41 7.39
CA LEU A 10 -5.87 -18.29 7.21
C LEU A 10 -5.44 -16.82 7.04
N ALA A 11 -6.27 -16.01 6.39
CA ALA A 11 -6.06 -14.58 6.23
C ALA A 11 -6.42 -13.75 7.48
N GLY A 12 -6.81 -14.38 8.59
CA GLY A 12 -7.22 -13.69 9.82
C GLY A 12 -8.57 -12.98 9.71
N VAL A 13 -9.41 -13.36 8.75
CA VAL A 13 -10.76 -12.83 8.56
C VAL A 13 -11.78 -13.80 9.17
N ASN A 14 -12.57 -13.29 10.11
CA ASN A 14 -13.60 -14.06 10.78
C ASN A 14 -14.89 -14.08 9.96
N VAL A 15 -15.27 -15.26 9.46
CA VAL A 15 -16.58 -15.47 8.81
C VAL A 15 -17.63 -15.78 9.87
N LYS A 16 -18.80 -15.12 9.76
CA LYS A 16 -19.98 -15.34 10.62
C LYS A 16 -21.19 -15.56 9.71
N MET A 17 -22.04 -16.53 10.05
CA MET A 17 -23.28 -16.83 9.34
C MET A 17 -24.47 -16.26 10.13
N ILE A 18 -25.32 -15.47 9.49
CA ILE A 18 -26.52 -14.89 10.11
C ILE A 18 -27.72 -15.19 9.20
N THR A 19 -28.65 -16.00 9.67
CA THR A 19 -29.76 -16.51 8.86
C THR A 19 -31.09 -16.52 9.60
N GLY A 20 -32.18 -16.32 8.84
CA GLY A 20 -33.56 -16.49 9.32
C GLY A 20 -33.98 -17.95 9.49
N GLU A 21 -33.17 -18.90 9.05
CA GLU A 21 -33.47 -20.32 9.14
C GLU A 21 -33.50 -20.86 10.58
N ASN A 22 -34.08 -22.05 10.73
CA ASN A 22 -34.07 -22.79 11.98
C ASN A 22 -32.65 -23.21 12.39
N ILE A 23 -32.43 -23.32 13.70
CA ILE A 23 -31.12 -23.64 14.29
C ILE A 23 -30.55 -24.94 13.72
N SER A 24 -31.36 -25.98 13.56
CA SER A 24 -30.91 -27.29 13.06
C SER A 24 -30.35 -27.21 11.63
N THR A 25 -31.07 -26.56 10.71
CA THR A 25 -30.64 -26.38 9.31
C THR A 25 -29.39 -25.51 9.24
N ALA A 26 -29.43 -24.35 9.89
CA ALA A 26 -28.34 -23.39 9.89
C ALA A 26 -27.05 -23.98 10.47
N LYS A 27 -27.17 -24.81 11.52
CA LYS A 27 -26.06 -25.53 12.14
C LYS A 27 -25.43 -26.53 11.17
N SER A 28 -26.23 -27.34 10.48
CA SER A 28 -25.72 -28.31 9.50
C SER A 28 -24.95 -27.61 8.38
N ILE A 29 -25.50 -26.53 7.81
CA ILE A 29 -24.84 -25.75 6.75
C ILE A 29 -23.55 -25.11 7.27
N ALA A 30 -23.57 -24.51 8.47
CA ALA A 30 -22.40 -23.87 9.05
C ALA A 30 -21.25 -24.85 9.34
N MET A 31 -21.56 -26.07 9.78
CA MET A 31 -20.57 -27.14 9.96
C MET A 31 -20.00 -27.62 8.62
N GLU A 32 -20.86 -27.83 7.62
CA GLU A 32 -20.43 -28.29 6.29
C GLU A 32 -19.54 -27.25 5.59
N CYS A 33 -19.84 -25.97 5.77
CA CYS A 33 -19.04 -24.86 5.28
C CYS A 33 -17.76 -24.60 6.09
N GLY A 34 -17.58 -25.23 7.25
CA GLY A 34 -16.43 -24.99 8.13
C GLY A 34 -16.44 -23.63 8.82
N ILE A 35 -17.62 -23.03 9.02
CA ILE A 35 -17.78 -21.77 9.77
C ILE A 35 -17.81 -22.04 11.28
N LEU A 36 -18.41 -23.18 11.66
CA LEU A 36 -18.61 -23.60 13.04
C LEU A 36 -17.77 -24.84 13.36
N ASP A 37 -17.00 -24.79 14.44
CA ASP A 37 -16.23 -25.95 14.94
C ASP A 37 -16.89 -26.58 16.18
N ASN A 38 -17.68 -25.81 16.93
CA ASN A 38 -18.31 -26.18 18.19
C ASN A 38 -19.63 -25.43 18.43
N ASP A 39 -20.51 -26.00 19.26
CA ASP A 39 -21.87 -25.50 19.49
C ASP A 39 -21.96 -24.24 20.36
N GLU A 40 -20.90 -23.90 21.08
CA GLU A 40 -20.85 -22.76 22.01
C GLU A 40 -20.95 -21.39 21.31
N SER A 41 -20.74 -21.36 19.99
CA SER A 41 -20.72 -20.14 19.18
C SER A 41 -22.04 -19.85 18.46
N ILE A 42 -23.12 -20.54 18.84
CA ILE A 42 -24.46 -20.41 18.24
C ILE A 42 -25.36 -19.54 19.13
N VAL A 43 -26.13 -18.64 18.53
CA VAL A 43 -27.16 -17.85 19.22
C VAL A 43 -28.41 -17.71 18.36
N THR A 44 -29.58 -17.48 18.96
CA THR A 44 -30.77 -17.06 18.23
C THR A 44 -30.88 -15.54 18.16
N GLY A 45 -31.57 -15.01 17.14
CA GLY A 45 -31.87 -13.58 17.05
C GLY A 45 -32.58 -13.05 18.30
N GLU A 46 -33.50 -13.82 18.87
CA GLU A 46 -34.22 -13.45 20.10
C GLU A 46 -33.29 -13.34 21.33
N GLU A 47 -32.42 -14.32 21.54
CA GLU A 47 -31.43 -14.28 22.62
C GLU A 47 -30.46 -13.11 22.46
N PHE A 48 -30.00 -12.85 21.23
CA PHE A 48 -29.10 -11.75 20.94
C PHE A 48 -29.72 -10.38 21.25
N ARG A 49 -31.01 -10.19 20.93
CA ARG A 49 -31.75 -8.98 21.32
C ARG A 49 -31.89 -8.82 22.83
N ARG A 50 -32.12 -9.92 23.55
CA ARG A 50 -32.29 -9.90 25.02
C ARG A 50 -31.03 -9.55 25.80
N TYR A 51 -29.84 -9.76 25.23
CA TYR A 51 -28.60 -9.34 25.88
C TYR A 51 -28.57 -7.83 26.11
N GLN A 52 -28.08 -7.42 27.28
CA GLN A 52 -27.71 -6.02 27.51
C GLN A 52 -26.58 -5.62 26.57
N GLU A 53 -26.51 -4.34 26.18
CA GLU A 53 -25.58 -3.85 25.15
C GLU A 53 -24.13 -4.24 25.43
N HIS A 54 -23.66 -4.12 26.67
CA HIS A 54 -22.28 -4.48 27.04
C HIS A 54 -21.98 -5.98 26.86
N VAL A 55 -22.90 -6.86 27.28
CA VAL A 55 -22.78 -8.32 27.10
C VAL A 55 -22.86 -8.68 25.61
N ARG A 56 -23.76 -8.02 24.89
CA ARG A 56 -23.96 -8.22 23.45
C ARG A 56 -22.68 -7.91 22.68
N MET A 57 -22.03 -6.78 22.98
CA MET A 57 -20.76 -6.41 22.36
C MET A 57 -19.63 -7.41 22.66
N GLN A 58 -19.53 -7.90 23.90
CA GLN A 58 -18.52 -8.91 24.26
C GLN A 58 -18.78 -10.26 23.58
N ARG A 59 -20.04 -10.68 23.48
CA ARG A 59 -20.41 -11.95 22.84
C ARG A 59 -20.36 -11.88 21.31
N ALA A 60 -20.56 -10.71 20.72
CA ALA A 60 -20.56 -10.51 19.27
C ALA A 60 -19.30 -11.08 18.61
N ASP A 61 -18.13 -10.95 19.25
CA ASP A 61 -16.86 -11.44 18.71
C ASP A 61 -16.82 -12.98 18.60
N ASN A 62 -17.38 -13.66 19.60
CA ASN A 62 -17.35 -15.12 19.71
C ASN A 62 -18.47 -15.81 18.92
N ILE A 63 -19.60 -15.12 18.68
CA ILE A 63 -20.73 -15.67 17.91
C ILE A 63 -20.28 -15.98 16.47
N ARG A 64 -20.45 -17.21 16.01
CA ARG A 64 -20.16 -17.65 14.64
C ARG A 64 -21.42 -17.88 13.82
N LEU A 65 -22.50 -18.29 14.48
CA LEU A 65 -23.79 -18.54 13.85
C LEU A 65 -24.91 -17.84 14.64
N MET A 66 -25.70 -17.03 13.94
CA MET A 66 -26.97 -16.54 14.44
C MET A 66 -28.12 -17.10 13.59
N ALA A 67 -29.01 -17.86 14.21
CA ALA A 67 -30.18 -18.45 13.56
C ALA A 67 -31.47 -17.72 13.95
N ARG A 68 -32.56 -17.92 13.19
CA ARG A 68 -33.85 -17.23 13.36
C ARG A 68 -33.69 -15.71 13.49
N SER A 69 -32.77 -15.12 12.72
CA SER A 69 -32.50 -13.69 12.74
C SER A 69 -33.54 -12.90 11.93
N SER A 70 -34.01 -11.81 12.50
CA SER A 70 -34.75 -10.75 11.78
C SER A 70 -33.78 -9.77 11.10
N PRO A 71 -34.26 -8.94 10.15
CA PRO A 71 -33.46 -7.86 9.55
C PRO A 71 -32.80 -6.94 10.59
N PHE A 72 -33.53 -6.65 11.68
CA PHE A 72 -33.04 -5.81 12.77
C PHE A 72 -31.88 -6.48 13.53
N ASP A 73 -31.88 -7.81 13.67
CA ASP A 73 -30.81 -8.52 14.36
C ASP A 73 -29.51 -8.50 13.56
N LYS A 74 -29.62 -8.63 12.22
CA LYS A 74 -28.48 -8.49 11.30
C LYS A 74 -27.82 -7.12 11.47
N LEU A 75 -28.62 -6.06 11.41
CA LEU A 75 -28.16 -4.69 11.63
C LEU A 75 -27.49 -4.53 13.01
N LEU A 76 -28.13 -5.04 14.06
CA LEU A 76 -27.63 -4.93 15.42
C LEU A 76 -26.28 -5.63 15.62
N MET A 77 -26.08 -6.79 14.97
CA MET A 77 -24.79 -7.50 14.98
C MET A 77 -23.69 -6.65 14.32
N VAL A 78 -23.97 -6.07 13.14
CA VAL A 78 -23.03 -5.20 12.43
C VAL A 78 -22.62 -4.02 13.31
N GLN A 79 -23.58 -3.33 13.92
CA GLN A 79 -23.31 -2.21 14.82
C GLN A 79 -22.46 -2.61 16.03
N CYS A 80 -22.71 -3.80 16.63
CA CYS A 80 -21.90 -4.28 17.75
C CYS A 80 -20.45 -4.54 17.34
N LEU A 81 -20.22 -5.19 16.19
CA LEU A 81 -18.88 -5.48 15.68
C LEU A 81 -18.12 -4.19 15.31
N LYS A 82 -18.79 -3.21 14.69
CA LYS A 82 -18.20 -1.90 14.40
C LYS A 82 -17.83 -1.14 15.67
N LYS A 83 -18.71 -1.13 16.68
CA LYS A 83 -18.43 -0.52 18.00
C LYS A 83 -17.24 -1.17 18.72
N ARG A 84 -16.97 -2.47 18.45
CA ARG A 84 -15.78 -3.19 18.94
C ARG A 84 -14.49 -2.85 18.18
N GLY A 85 -14.58 -2.06 17.12
CA GLY A 85 -13.44 -1.66 16.28
C GLY A 85 -13.12 -2.63 15.15
N HIS A 86 -14.02 -3.57 14.83
CA HIS A 86 -13.88 -4.43 13.66
C HIS A 86 -14.33 -3.71 12.39
N VAL A 87 -13.65 -3.99 11.28
CA VAL A 87 -14.12 -3.65 9.94
C VAL A 87 -15.03 -4.77 9.46
N VAL A 88 -16.28 -4.45 9.15
CA VAL A 88 -17.33 -5.44 8.87
C VAL A 88 -17.73 -5.34 7.40
N ALA A 89 -17.58 -6.46 6.70
CA ALA A 89 -18.19 -6.67 5.38
C ALA A 89 -19.46 -7.52 5.54
N VAL A 90 -20.55 -7.09 4.92
CA VAL A 90 -21.83 -7.82 4.92
C VAL A 90 -22.14 -8.28 3.51
N THR A 91 -22.66 -9.50 3.39
CA THR A 91 -23.24 -10.01 2.16
C THR A 91 -24.70 -10.37 2.39
N GLY A 92 -25.56 -10.04 1.44
CA GLY A 92 -26.98 -10.37 1.45
C GLY A 92 -27.42 -10.98 0.13
N ASP A 93 -28.69 -11.36 0.08
CA ASP A 93 -29.37 -11.85 -1.14
C ASP A 93 -30.81 -11.31 -1.26
N GLY A 94 -31.22 -10.38 -0.38
CA GLY A 94 -32.59 -9.91 -0.30
C GLY A 94 -32.75 -8.50 0.26
N THR A 95 -33.94 -7.92 0.04
CA THR A 95 -34.33 -6.58 0.51
C THR A 95 -34.22 -6.40 2.03
N ASN A 96 -34.36 -7.50 2.76
CA ASN A 96 -34.21 -7.57 4.21
C ASN A 96 -32.79 -7.22 4.70
N ASP A 97 -31.78 -7.31 3.84
CA ASP A 97 -30.38 -7.11 4.22
C ASP A 97 -29.88 -5.70 3.88
N ALA A 98 -30.67 -4.92 3.16
CA ALA A 98 -30.32 -3.55 2.77
C ALA A 98 -29.91 -2.64 3.95
N PRO A 99 -30.60 -2.65 5.11
CA PRO A 99 -30.15 -1.85 6.26
C PRO A 99 -28.79 -2.28 6.80
N ALA A 100 -28.52 -3.60 6.84
CA ALA A 100 -27.26 -4.14 7.33
C ALA A 100 -26.11 -3.90 6.35
N LEU A 101 -26.37 -4.01 5.04
CA LEU A 101 -25.42 -3.69 3.97
C LEU A 101 -24.99 -2.22 4.04
N ARG A 102 -25.95 -1.31 4.20
CA ARG A 102 -25.69 0.13 4.30
C ARG A 102 -24.94 0.53 5.58
N GLU A 103 -25.18 -0.19 6.68
CA GLU A 103 -24.46 0.05 7.94
C GLU A 103 -23.05 -0.57 7.95
N ALA A 104 -22.79 -1.59 7.12
CA ALA A 104 -21.48 -2.21 7.03
C ALA A 104 -20.40 -1.22 6.56
N ASP A 105 -19.13 -1.53 6.82
CA ASP A 105 -18.03 -0.77 6.23
C ASP A 105 -17.87 -1.09 4.74
N ILE A 106 -18.30 -2.30 4.33
CA ILE A 106 -18.36 -2.75 2.94
C ILE A 106 -19.61 -3.61 2.74
N GLY A 107 -20.55 -3.15 1.92
CA GLY A 107 -21.70 -3.92 1.45
C GLY A 107 -21.37 -4.73 0.19
N LEU A 108 -21.64 -6.04 0.21
CA LEU A 108 -21.42 -6.95 -0.92
C LEU A 108 -22.77 -7.54 -1.37
N SER A 109 -23.17 -7.32 -2.62
CA SER A 109 -24.40 -7.91 -3.17
C SER A 109 -24.11 -8.97 -4.24
N MET A 110 -25.06 -9.89 -4.42
CA MET A 110 -25.01 -10.90 -5.47
C MET A 110 -25.55 -10.33 -6.80
N GLY A 111 -24.85 -10.59 -7.89
CA GLY A 111 -25.15 -10.06 -9.22
C GLY A 111 -26.36 -10.70 -9.89
N ILE A 112 -26.56 -12.01 -9.70
CA ILE A 112 -27.63 -12.77 -10.35
C ILE A 112 -28.84 -12.88 -9.41
N GLN A 113 -28.63 -13.34 -8.18
CA GLN A 113 -29.67 -13.57 -7.18
C GLN A 113 -30.07 -12.30 -6.40
N GLY A 114 -29.18 -11.31 -6.32
CA GLY A 114 -29.42 -10.10 -5.53
C GLY A 114 -30.46 -9.17 -6.14
N THR A 115 -31.33 -8.65 -5.28
CA THR A 115 -32.41 -7.70 -5.66
C THR A 115 -31.82 -6.33 -6.08
N GLU A 116 -32.54 -5.56 -6.90
CA GLU A 116 -32.09 -4.21 -7.29
C GLU A 116 -31.86 -3.28 -6.09
N VAL A 117 -32.76 -3.34 -5.11
CA VAL A 117 -32.63 -2.59 -3.85
C VAL A 117 -31.35 -2.95 -3.11
N GLU A 118 -30.92 -4.21 -3.16
CA GLU A 118 -29.67 -4.65 -2.53
C GLU A 118 -28.45 -4.10 -3.27
N LYS A 119 -28.45 -4.20 -4.60
CA LYS A 119 -27.37 -3.69 -5.46
C LYS A 119 -27.16 -2.19 -5.28
N GLU A 120 -28.23 -1.42 -5.17
CA GLU A 120 -28.19 0.03 -4.88
C GLU A 120 -27.63 0.37 -3.50
N ASN A 121 -27.75 -0.53 -2.52
CA ASN A 121 -27.24 -0.33 -1.16
C ASN A 121 -25.89 -1.04 -0.91
N SER A 122 -25.27 -1.60 -1.94
CA SER A 122 -23.97 -2.30 -1.86
C SER A 122 -22.84 -1.51 -2.52
N ASP A 123 -21.63 -1.64 -1.98
CA ASP A 123 -20.43 -0.99 -2.54
C ASP A 123 -19.80 -1.83 -3.67
N VAL A 124 -19.96 -3.16 -3.60
CA VAL A 124 -19.40 -4.10 -4.58
C VAL A 124 -20.44 -5.16 -4.95
N ILE A 125 -20.62 -5.37 -6.26
CA ILE A 125 -21.52 -6.39 -6.80
C ILE A 125 -20.70 -7.59 -7.28
N ILE A 126 -20.98 -8.77 -6.75
CA ILE A 126 -20.36 -10.05 -7.14
C ILE A 126 -21.12 -10.64 -8.32
N MET A 127 -20.61 -10.39 -9.53
CA MET A 127 -21.29 -10.74 -10.78
C MET A 127 -21.58 -12.24 -10.99
N ASP A 128 -20.82 -13.12 -10.35
CA ASP A 128 -20.89 -14.58 -10.54
C ASP A 128 -21.55 -15.34 -9.36
N ASP A 129 -22.09 -14.61 -8.38
CA ASP A 129 -22.73 -15.13 -7.15
C ASP A 129 -21.88 -16.13 -6.37
N ASN A 130 -20.56 -16.09 -6.56
CA ASN A 130 -19.65 -17.04 -5.94
C ASN A 130 -19.00 -16.43 -4.71
N PHE A 131 -19.23 -17.05 -3.54
CA PHE A 131 -18.56 -16.66 -2.29
C PHE A 131 -17.01 -16.66 -2.41
N ALA A 132 -16.44 -17.50 -3.28
CA ALA A 132 -15.00 -17.50 -3.53
C ALA A 132 -14.49 -16.19 -4.17
N SER A 133 -15.34 -15.48 -4.92
CA SER A 133 -15.00 -14.19 -5.56
C SER A 133 -14.75 -13.09 -4.52
N ILE A 134 -15.39 -13.18 -3.34
CA ILE A 134 -15.13 -12.26 -2.22
C ILE A 134 -13.68 -12.37 -1.74
N ALA A 135 -13.09 -13.57 -1.76
CA ALA A 135 -11.68 -13.75 -1.40
C ALA A 135 -10.74 -13.05 -2.41
N THR A 136 -11.15 -12.99 -3.68
CA THR A 136 -10.45 -12.23 -4.71
C THR A 136 -10.55 -10.73 -4.46
N VAL A 137 -11.72 -10.21 -4.09
CA VAL A 137 -11.90 -8.80 -3.68
C VAL A 137 -10.96 -8.45 -2.52
N LEU A 138 -10.93 -9.29 -1.47
CA LEU A 138 -10.02 -9.10 -0.34
C LEU A 138 -8.55 -9.07 -0.77
N ARG A 139 -8.13 -10.00 -1.64
CA ARG A 139 -6.75 -10.06 -2.16
C ARG A 139 -6.39 -8.78 -2.91
N TRP A 140 -7.30 -8.26 -3.74
CA TRP A 140 -7.10 -7.00 -4.46
C TRP A 140 -7.06 -5.80 -3.52
N GLY A 141 -7.94 -5.73 -2.52
CA GLY A 141 -7.90 -4.67 -1.50
C GLY A 141 -6.56 -4.60 -0.78
N ARG A 142 -6.02 -5.75 -0.34
CA ARG A 142 -4.67 -5.83 0.26
C ARG A 142 -3.57 -5.39 -0.69
N CYS A 143 -3.69 -5.75 -1.97
CA CYS A 143 -2.73 -5.35 -3.01
C CYS A 143 -2.72 -3.83 -3.21
N VAL A 144 -3.89 -3.21 -3.32
CA VAL A 144 -4.03 -1.75 -3.47
C VAL A 144 -3.42 -1.03 -2.28
N TYR A 145 -3.74 -1.46 -1.05
CA TYR A 145 -3.17 -0.88 0.16
C TYR A 145 -1.63 -0.89 0.15
N ILE A 146 -1.03 -2.03 -0.18
CA ILE A 146 0.43 -2.17 -0.26
C ILE A 146 1.01 -1.32 -1.39
N ASN A 147 0.37 -1.24 -2.55
CA ASN A 147 0.83 -0.41 -3.65
C ASN A 147 0.80 1.09 -3.28
N ILE A 148 -0.22 1.53 -2.52
CA ILE A 148 -0.27 2.89 -1.97
C ILE A 148 0.90 3.13 -1.00
N GLN A 149 1.20 2.18 -0.11
CA GLN A 149 2.37 2.32 0.79
C GLN A 149 3.70 2.44 0.01
N LYS A 150 3.88 1.66 -1.06
CA LYS A 150 5.07 1.74 -1.94
C LYS A 150 5.19 3.10 -2.60
N LEU A 151 4.07 3.61 -3.13
CA LEU A 151 3.97 4.94 -3.73
C LEU A 151 4.36 6.03 -2.72
N ILE A 152 3.78 5.98 -1.51
CA ILE A 152 4.06 6.95 -0.44
C ILE A 152 5.53 6.90 -0.03
N GLN A 153 6.12 5.71 0.15
CA GLN A 153 7.54 5.58 0.48
C GLN A 153 8.43 6.24 -0.58
N PHE A 154 8.14 5.97 -1.85
CA PHE A 154 8.88 6.54 -2.97
C PHE A 154 8.79 8.07 -2.96
N GLN A 155 7.58 8.62 -2.96
CA GLN A 155 7.34 10.06 -3.10
C GLN A 155 7.81 10.86 -1.89
N LEU A 156 7.63 10.34 -0.66
CA LEU A 156 8.17 10.99 0.53
C LEU A 156 9.70 11.01 0.52
N THR A 157 10.35 9.94 0.06
CA THR A 157 11.82 9.93 -0.03
C THR A 157 12.31 11.01 -1.00
N VAL A 158 11.68 11.13 -2.18
CA VAL A 158 12.03 12.17 -3.17
C VAL A 158 11.82 13.57 -2.58
N ASN A 159 10.65 13.83 -2.00
CA ASN A 159 10.28 15.14 -1.47
C ASN A 159 11.16 15.56 -0.30
N VAL A 160 11.41 14.67 0.66
CA VAL A 160 12.26 14.95 1.82
C VAL A 160 13.69 15.23 1.38
N ALA A 161 14.25 14.41 0.47
CA ALA A 161 15.59 14.61 -0.03
C ALA A 161 15.70 15.94 -0.81
N ALA A 162 14.79 16.19 -1.75
CA ALA A 162 14.80 17.40 -2.59
C ALA A 162 14.68 18.67 -1.75
N MET A 163 13.76 18.69 -0.79
CA MET A 163 13.56 19.84 0.10
C MET A 163 14.79 20.09 0.96
N ALA A 164 15.36 19.05 1.59
CA ALA A 164 16.54 19.18 2.43
C ALA A 164 17.78 19.62 1.64
N ILE A 165 18.00 19.05 0.45
CA ILE A 165 19.09 19.44 -0.45
C ILE A 165 18.97 20.92 -0.82
N ASN A 166 17.80 21.34 -1.31
CA ASN A 166 17.59 22.73 -1.73
C ASN A 166 17.74 23.70 -0.57
N PHE A 167 17.21 23.36 0.61
CA PHE A 167 17.33 24.20 1.79
C PHE A 167 18.79 24.38 2.21
N VAL A 168 19.55 23.29 2.36
CA VAL A 168 20.96 23.35 2.79
C VAL A 168 21.82 24.08 1.76
N ALA A 169 21.61 23.82 0.48
CA ALA A 169 22.33 24.50 -0.60
C ALA A 169 22.01 26.00 -0.64
N ALA A 170 20.74 26.39 -0.59
CA ALA A 170 20.33 27.79 -0.62
C ALA A 170 20.91 28.59 0.56
N VAL A 171 20.90 28.01 1.77
CA VAL A 171 21.48 28.67 2.96
C VAL A 171 23.00 28.80 2.86
N SER A 172 23.68 27.84 2.23
CA SER A 172 25.14 27.79 2.21
C SER A 172 25.76 28.56 1.04
N THR A 173 25.17 28.49 -0.15
CA THR A 173 25.72 29.08 -1.39
C THR A 173 24.84 30.17 -2.00
N GLY A 174 23.60 30.34 -1.52
CA GLY A 174 22.63 31.26 -2.14
C GLY A 174 22.00 30.75 -3.43
N GLU A 175 22.37 29.55 -3.89
CA GLU A 175 21.93 28.95 -5.15
C GLU A 175 21.37 27.55 -4.93
N THR A 176 20.38 27.16 -5.74
CA THR A 176 19.81 25.81 -5.69
C THR A 176 20.57 24.86 -6.63
N PRO A 177 20.78 23.59 -6.25
CA PRO A 177 21.52 22.62 -7.07
C PRO A 177 20.77 22.22 -8.35
N LEU A 178 19.44 22.39 -8.35
CA LEU A 178 18.57 22.12 -9.48
C LEU A 178 17.91 23.42 -9.95
N THR A 179 17.80 23.57 -11.28
CA THR A 179 17.04 24.68 -11.87
C THR A 179 15.53 24.43 -11.77
N PRO A 180 14.67 25.47 -11.86
CA PRO A 180 13.22 25.29 -11.84
C PRO A 180 12.72 24.32 -12.93
N ALA A 181 13.31 24.36 -14.13
CA ALA A 181 12.96 23.44 -15.23
C ALA A 181 13.33 21.98 -14.90
N GLN A 182 14.50 21.76 -14.30
CA GLN A 182 14.94 20.43 -13.84
C GLN A 182 14.06 19.91 -12.70
N PHE A 183 13.65 20.78 -11.78
CA PHE A 183 12.75 20.42 -10.68
C PHE A 183 11.36 20.04 -11.18
N LEU A 184 10.81 20.81 -12.13
CA LEU A 184 9.55 20.49 -12.80
C LEU A 184 9.64 19.14 -13.53
N TRP A 185 10.77 18.87 -14.19
CA TRP A 185 11.01 17.60 -14.88
C TRP A 185 10.95 16.40 -13.93
N VAL A 186 11.59 16.49 -12.77
CA VAL A 186 11.54 15.43 -11.75
C VAL A 186 10.10 15.21 -11.28
N ASN A 187 9.43 16.27 -10.81
CA ASN A 187 8.09 16.14 -10.21
C ASN A 187 7.02 15.74 -11.23
N LEU A 188 7.13 16.16 -12.48
CA LEU A 188 6.10 15.90 -13.48
C LEU A 188 6.34 14.57 -14.21
N ILE A 189 7.58 14.30 -14.62
CA ILE A 189 7.88 13.13 -15.45
C ILE A 189 8.32 11.96 -14.58
N VAL A 190 9.39 12.14 -13.80
CA VAL A 190 9.98 11.03 -13.02
C VAL A 190 9.01 10.54 -11.96
N ASP A 191 8.39 11.45 -11.21
CA ASP A 191 7.48 11.08 -10.13
C ASP A 191 6.16 10.51 -10.64
N THR A 192 5.54 11.11 -11.66
CA THR A 192 4.27 10.58 -12.21
C THR A 192 4.47 9.20 -12.82
N LEU A 193 5.54 9.01 -13.61
CA LEU A 193 5.85 7.71 -14.19
C LEU A 193 6.24 6.70 -13.10
N GLY A 194 7.05 7.11 -12.12
CA GLY A 194 7.44 6.25 -11.00
C GLY A 194 6.24 5.82 -10.15
N ALA A 195 5.30 6.74 -9.89
CA ALA A 195 4.06 6.47 -9.21
C ALA A 195 3.21 5.44 -9.96
N LEU A 196 3.05 5.62 -11.27
CA LEU A 196 2.34 4.67 -12.13
C LEU A 196 2.99 3.27 -12.13
N ALA A 197 4.32 3.20 -12.14
CA ALA A 197 5.06 1.94 -12.11
C ALA A 197 4.87 1.18 -10.79
N LEU A 198 4.74 1.88 -9.67
CA LEU A 198 4.56 1.30 -8.35
C LEU A 198 3.09 0.97 -8.03
N ALA A 199 2.14 1.77 -8.54
CA ALA A 199 0.72 1.58 -8.32
C ALA A 199 0.15 0.34 -9.04
N THR A 200 0.77 -0.06 -10.16
CA THR A 200 0.28 -1.14 -11.05
C THR A 200 0.77 -2.54 -10.66
N GLY A 201 1.28 -2.71 -9.44
CA GLY A 201 1.68 -4.01 -8.90
C GLY A 201 0.51 -5.00 -8.85
N LYS A 202 0.74 -6.25 -9.28
CA LYS A 202 -0.27 -7.32 -9.24
C LYS A 202 -0.32 -8.01 -7.87
N PRO A 203 -1.50 -8.54 -7.45
CA PRO A 203 -1.64 -9.27 -6.20
C PRO A 203 -0.80 -10.57 -6.22
N THR A 204 -0.23 -10.91 -5.07
CA THR A 204 0.49 -12.18 -4.83
C THR A 204 -0.23 -13.00 -3.77
N ASP A 205 -0.09 -14.32 -3.81
CA ASP A 205 -0.77 -15.21 -2.85
C ASP A 205 -0.23 -15.06 -1.42
N GLU A 206 1.03 -14.62 -1.27
CA GLU A 206 1.63 -14.29 0.03
C GLU A 206 0.83 -13.21 0.79
N LEU A 207 0.06 -12.36 0.09
CA LEU A 207 -0.79 -11.35 0.71
C LEU A 207 -1.91 -11.94 1.57
N MET A 208 -2.36 -13.16 1.24
CA MET A 208 -3.41 -13.84 2.01
C MET A 208 -2.88 -14.41 3.32
N ASN A 209 -1.57 -14.57 3.48
CA ASN A 209 -0.97 -15.09 4.71
C ASN A 209 -0.67 -14.00 5.75
N LYS A 210 -0.90 -12.72 5.41
CA LYS A 210 -0.72 -11.60 6.33
C LYS A 210 -2.00 -11.37 7.14
N PRO A 211 -1.89 -10.95 8.42
CA PRO A 211 -3.06 -10.54 9.19
C PRO A 211 -3.69 -9.27 8.58
N PRO A 212 -4.97 -9.00 8.85
CA PRO A 212 -5.60 -7.74 8.49
C PRO A 212 -4.88 -6.55 9.12
N VAL A 213 -4.81 -5.43 8.40
CA VAL A 213 -4.27 -4.17 8.93
C VAL A 213 -5.31 -3.54 9.85
N GLY A 214 -4.89 -3.05 11.01
CA GLY A 214 -5.78 -2.37 11.95
C GLY A 214 -6.21 -1.00 11.44
N TRP A 215 -7.44 -0.59 11.75
CA TRP A 215 -7.95 0.74 11.35
C TRP A 215 -7.14 1.90 11.94
N SER A 216 -6.59 1.71 13.15
CA SER A 216 -5.74 2.68 13.84
C SER A 216 -4.26 2.59 13.47
N ASP A 217 -3.87 1.65 12.61
CA ASP A 217 -2.46 1.50 12.24
C ASP A 217 -2.06 2.65 11.30
N PRO A 218 -0.92 3.32 11.55
CA PRO A 218 -0.49 4.42 10.70
C PRO A 218 -0.13 3.90 9.32
N LEU A 219 -0.56 4.65 8.29
CA LEU A 219 -0.29 4.31 6.89
C LEU A 219 1.22 4.23 6.60
N ILE A 220 2.01 5.14 7.20
CA ILE A 220 3.47 5.12 7.14
C ILE A 220 3.99 4.30 8.32
N SER A 221 4.34 3.04 8.04
CA SER A 221 4.95 2.17 9.04
C SER A 221 6.36 2.64 9.42
N ASN A 222 6.85 2.21 10.58
CA ASN A 222 8.24 2.52 10.95
C ASN A 222 9.27 1.93 9.98
N ILE A 223 8.92 0.83 9.30
CA ILE A 223 9.76 0.19 8.29
C ILE A 223 9.92 1.14 7.10
N MET A 224 8.83 1.82 6.71
CA MET A 224 8.87 2.88 5.69
C MET A 224 9.73 4.05 6.17
N TRP A 225 9.55 4.53 7.40
CA TRP A 225 10.39 5.62 7.95
C TRP A 225 11.87 5.31 7.92
N ARG A 226 12.28 4.10 8.34
CA ARG A 226 13.66 3.65 8.26
C ARG A 226 14.18 3.71 6.82
N ASN A 227 13.42 3.19 5.86
CA ASN A 227 13.80 3.19 4.45
C ASN A 227 13.89 4.63 3.89
N ILE A 228 12.91 5.49 4.21
CA ILE A 228 12.85 6.90 3.78
C ILE A 228 14.07 7.65 4.32
N VAL A 229 14.32 7.60 5.63
CA VAL A 229 15.44 8.32 6.26
C VAL A 229 16.78 7.81 5.78
N GLY A 230 16.96 6.49 5.69
CA GLY A 230 18.20 5.88 5.22
C GLY A 230 18.54 6.25 3.77
N LEU A 231 17.55 6.23 2.89
CA LEU A 231 17.78 6.56 1.48
C LEU A 231 17.84 8.07 1.23
N ALA A 232 17.00 8.87 1.89
CA ALA A 232 17.03 10.32 1.77
C ALA A 232 18.36 10.90 2.31
N SER A 233 18.86 10.40 3.45
CA SER A 233 20.16 10.84 3.98
C SER A 233 21.31 10.56 3.01
N TYR A 234 21.31 9.40 2.34
CA TYR A 234 22.26 9.09 1.29
C TYR A 234 22.15 10.06 0.10
N GLN A 235 20.94 10.31 -0.40
CA GLN A 235 20.72 11.26 -1.49
C GLN A 235 21.21 12.67 -1.12
N ILE A 236 20.88 13.14 0.10
CA ILE A 236 21.32 14.44 0.62
C ILE A 236 22.85 14.50 0.68
N ALA A 237 23.51 13.50 1.26
CA ALA A 237 24.95 13.47 1.41
C ALA A 237 25.67 13.50 0.05
N VAL A 238 25.23 12.69 -0.91
CA VAL A 238 25.82 12.62 -2.25
C VAL A 238 25.64 13.94 -3.00
N ILE A 239 24.43 14.49 -3.05
CA ILE A 239 24.16 15.69 -3.85
C ILE A 239 24.84 16.92 -3.23
N LEU A 240 24.86 17.06 -1.90
CA LEU A 240 25.60 18.15 -1.26
C LEU A 240 27.12 17.98 -1.45
N ALA A 241 27.65 16.76 -1.33
CA ALA A 241 29.07 16.51 -1.62
C ALA A 241 29.44 16.91 -3.05
N LEU A 242 28.57 16.63 -4.03
CA LEU A 242 28.77 17.07 -5.41
C LEU A 242 28.63 18.58 -5.57
N LYS A 243 27.68 19.25 -4.90
CA LYS A 243 27.54 20.70 -4.99
C LYS A 243 28.76 21.43 -4.41
N PHE A 244 29.29 20.99 -3.26
CA PHE A 244 30.43 21.66 -2.61
C PHE A 244 31.80 21.20 -3.10
N LYS A 245 31.96 19.91 -3.43
CA LYS A 245 33.27 19.33 -3.80
C LYS A 245 33.31 18.75 -5.21
N GLY A 246 32.22 18.79 -5.98
CA GLY A 246 32.15 18.17 -7.32
C GLY A 246 33.21 18.69 -8.29
N LYS A 247 33.49 20.01 -8.26
CA LYS A 247 34.55 20.62 -9.08
C LYS A 247 35.92 20.02 -8.79
N SER A 248 36.25 19.79 -7.52
CA SER A 248 37.52 19.19 -7.12
C SER A 248 37.57 17.68 -7.35
N ILE A 249 36.45 16.98 -7.22
CA ILE A 249 36.37 15.52 -7.37
C ILE A 249 36.50 15.11 -8.83
N PHE A 250 35.79 15.83 -9.72
CA PHE A 250 35.75 15.51 -11.14
C PHE A 250 36.69 16.37 -12.00
N GLY A 251 37.20 17.48 -11.47
CA GLY A 251 38.10 18.39 -12.21
C GLY A 251 37.42 19.06 -13.39
N VAL A 252 36.11 19.32 -13.32
CA VAL A 252 35.28 19.87 -14.43
C VAL A 252 34.60 21.17 -14.04
N ASP A 253 34.14 21.91 -15.05
CA ASP A 253 33.41 23.17 -14.88
C ASP A 253 32.10 23.01 -14.11
N GLU A 254 31.66 24.10 -13.49
CA GLU A 254 30.49 24.13 -12.62
C GLU A 254 29.18 23.77 -13.36
N ASN A 255 29.05 24.14 -14.62
CA ASN A 255 27.89 23.76 -15.45
C ASN A 255 27.80 22.25 -15.67
N VAL A 256 28.96 21.58 -15.82
CA VAL A 256 29.04 20.13 -15.95
C VAL A 256 28.70 19.47 -14.62
N VAL A 257 29.17 20.02 -13.49
CA VAL A 257 28.81 19.55 -12.14
C VAL A 257 27.31 19.67 -11.89
N ASN A 258 26.67 20.79 -12.26
CA ASN A 258 25.22 20.96 -12.13
C ASN A 258 24.45 19.92 -12.97
N THR A 259 24.95 19.60 -14.17
CA THR A 259 24.36 18.54 -15.01
C THR A 259 24.56 17.15 -14.43
N LEU A 260 25.72 16.88 -13.81
CA LEU A 260 25.98 15.65 -13.06
C LEU A 260 25.03 15.52 -11.87
N ILE A 261 24.84 16.59 -11.09
CA ILE A 261 23.89 16.63 -9.97
C ILE A 261 22.49 16.28 -10.44
N PHE A 262 22.00 16.92 -11.51
CA PHE A 262 20.69 16.63 -12.09
C PHE A 262 20.56 15.17 -12.53
N THR A 263 21.56 14.66 -13.26
CA THR A 263 21.54 13.29 -13.79
C THR A 263 21.61 12.25 -12.68
N ILE A 264 22.50 12.44 -11.70
CA ILE A 264 22.62 11.56 -10.53
C ILE A 264 21.33 11.60 -9.72
N PHE A 265 20.72 12.77 -9.53
CA PHE A 265 19.46 12.88 -8.79
C PHE A 265 18.34 12.08 -9.46
N VAL A 266 18.16 12.19 -10.78
CA VAL A 266 17.16 11.40 -11.52
C VAL A 266 17.46 9.89 -11.43
N LEU A 267 18.72 9.49 -11.60
CA LEU A 267 19.12 8.08 -11.48
C LEU A 267 18.94 7.53 -10.05
N LEU A 268 19.14 8.37 -9.02
CA LEU A 268 18.83 8.03 -7.63
C LEU A 268 17.34 7.80 -7.43
N GLN A 269 16.46 8.55 -8.11
CA GLN A 269 15.01 8.29 -8.07
C GLN A 269 14.63 7.00 -8.77
N VAL A 270 15.28 6.69 -9.90
CA VAL A 270 15.13 5.37 -10.53
C VAL A 270 15.51 4.28 -9.53
N CYS A 271 16.66 4.39 -8.86
CA CYS A 271 17.09 3.38 -7.88
C CYS A 271 16.16 3.30 -6.66
N ASN A 272 15.64 4.44 -6.19
CA ASN A 272 14.64 4.52 -5.13
C ASN A 272 13.34 3.80 -5.51
N MET A 273 12.90 3.92 -6.77
CA MET A 273 11.73 3.20 -7.29
C MET A 273 11.90 1.67 -7.16
N PHE A 274 13.09 1.14 -7.44
CA PHE A 274 13.39 -0.26 -7.17
C PHE A 274 13.32 -0.57 -5.67
N ASN A 275 14.02 0.21 -4.82
CA ASN A 275 14.03 0.00 -3.37
C ASN A 275 12.63 0.03 -2.74
N SER A 276 11.75 0.89 -3.24
CA SER A 276 10.38 1.09 -2.76
C SER A 276 9.40 0.03 -3.25
N ARG A 277 9.77 -0.80 -4.24
CA ARG A 277 8.93 -1.90 -4.72
C ARG A 277 8.70 -2.98 -3.67
N GLU A 278 9.66 -3.20 -2.78
CA GLU A 278 9.58 -4.17 -1.69
C GLU A 278 9.96 -3.50 -0.37
N LEU A 279 8.95 -3.24 0.48
CA LEU A 279 9.12 -2.48 1.73
C LEU A 279 10.02 -3.22 2.73
N GLU A 280 9.82 -4.53 2.87
CA GLU A 280 10.53 -5.39 3.84
C GLU A 280 11.54 -6.33 3.21
N ALA A 281 11.28 -6.84 2.00
CA ALA A 281 12.10 -7.88 1.40
C ALA A 281 13.52 -7.35 1.10
N LYS A 282 14.52 -8.13 1.51
CA LYS A 282 15.94 -7.79 1.31
C LYS A 282 16.34 -7.83 -0.16
N ASN A 283 15.76 -8.76 -0.93
CA ASN A 283 16.07 -8.88 -2.34
C ASN A 283 15.14 -8.01 -3.19
N VAL A 284 15.63 -6.81 -3.49
CA VAL A 284 14.94 -5.80 -4.31
C VAL A 284 14.74 -6.28 -5.75
N PHE A 285 15.57 -7.23 -6.21
CA PHE A 285 15.52 -7.75 -7.58
C PHE A 285 14.59 -8.96 -7.77
N LYS A 286 14.03 -9.50 -6.69
CA LYS A 286 13.20 -10.71 -6.75
C LYS A 286 11.94 -10.43 -7.57
N GLY A 287 11.74 -11.20 -8.63
CA GLY A 287 10.53 -11.15 -9.46
C GLY A 287 10.44 -9.91 -10.35
N ILE A 288 11.52 -9.17 -10.60
CA ILE A 288 11.46 -7.97 -11.47
C ILE A 288 10.93 -8.29 -12.85
N HIS A 289 11.42 -9.38 -13.45
CA HIS A 289 11.02 -9.82 -14.79
C HIS A 289 9.53 -10.16 -14.93
N LYS A 290 8.82 -10.41 -13.81
CA LYS A 290 7.37 -10.67 -13.85
C LYS A 290 6.56 -9.39 -14.07
N ASN A 291 7.09 -8.23 -13.72
CA ASN A 291 6.42 -6.94 -13.94
C ASN A 291 7.06 -6.20 -15.12
N LYS A 292 6.64 -6.59 -16.34
CA LYS A 292 7.13 -5.99 -17.59
C LYS A 292 6.80 -4.50 -17.70
N LEU A 293 5.65 -4.08 -17.15
CA LEU A 293 5.21 -2.68 -17.18
C LEU A 293 6.17 -1.80 -16.35
N PHE A 294 6.53 -2.24 -15.13
CA PHE A 294 7.52 -1.56 -14.30
C PHE A 294 8.86 -1.39 -15.02
N LEU A 295 9.36 -2.44 -15.67
CA LEU A 295 10.61 -2.37 -16.45
C LEU A 295 10.48 -1.42 -17.65
N GLY A 296 9.36 -1.46 -18.36
CA GLY A 296 9.08 -0.57 -19.49
C GLY A 296 9.09 0.91 -19.07
N ILE A 297 8.39 1.25 -17.98
CA ILE A 297 8.37 2.63 -17.46
C ILE A 297 9.75 3.06 -16.98
N THR A 298 10.48 2.18 -16.29
CA THR A 298 11.87 2.46 -15.87
C THR A 298 12.75 2.80 -17.08
N GLY A 299 12.65 2.01 -18.15
CA GLY A 299 13.37 2.25 -19.39
C GLY A 299 12.99 3.57 -20.04
N ILE A 300 11.70 3.91 -20.06
CA ILE A 300 11.20 5.20 -20.57
C ILE A 300 11.81 6.37 -19.78
N ILE A 301 11.84 6.31 -18.45
CA ILE A 301 12.45 7.37 -17.62
C ILE A 301 13.92 7.57 -17.97
N ILE A 302 14.69 6.48 -18.11
CA ILE A 302 16.12 6.56 -18.45
C ILE A 302 16.33 7.13 -19.86
N VAL A 303 15.55 6.68 -20.85
CA VAL A 303 15.63 7.20 -22.23
C VAL A 303 15.27 8.68 -22.28
N LEU A 304 14.20 9.09 -21.61
CA LEU A 304 13.81 10.49 -21.51
C LEU A 304 14.90 11.33 -20.83
N GLN A 305 15.57 10.79 -19.81
CA GLN A 305 16.69 11.48 -19.15
C GLN A 305 17.89 11.67 -20.10
N VAL A 306 18.24 10.66 -20.90
CA VAL A 306 19.31 10.78 -21.91
C VAL A 306 18.95 11.82 -22.97
N ILE A 307 17.69 11.84 -23.42
CA ILE A 307 17.19 12.86 -24.37
C ILE A 307 17.26 14.26 -23.75
N MET A 308 16.88 14.40 -22.48
CA MET A 308 16.88 15.68 -21.76
C MET A 308 18.29 16.29 -21.69
N VAL A 309 19.29 15.47 -21.33
CA VAL A 309 20.69 15.91 -21.21
C VAL A 309 21.38 16.08 -22.57
N GLY A 310 21.08 15.21 -23.54
CA GLY A 310 21.79 15.20 -24.83
C GLY A 310 21.23 16.17 -25.88
N ILE A 311 19.89 16.21 -26.01
CA ILE A 311 19.18 16.89 -27.10
C ILE A 311 18.51 18.18 -26.61
N LEU A 312 17.85 18.15 -25.45
CA LEU A 312 17.14 19.30 -24.87
C LEU A 312 18.03 20.16 -23.96
N ASN A 313 19.35 20.12 -24.18
CA ASN A 313 20.33 20.68 -23.27
C ASN A 313 20.16 22.20 -23.05
N LYS A 314 19.79 22.94 -24.10
CA LYS A 314 19.48 24.38 -24.06
C LYS A 314 18.27 24.72 -23.20
N PHE A 315 17.23 23.87 -23.23
CA PHE A 315 16.02 24.07 -22.42
C PHE A 315 16.29 23.71 -20.95
N ALA A 316 17.06 22.64 -20.72
CA ALA A 316 17.36 22.13 -19.39
C ALA A 316 18.49 22.89 -18.66
N HIS A 317 19.16 23.83 -19.34
CA HIS A 317 20.43 24.43 -18.90
C HIS A 317 21.45 23.35 -18.48
N THR A 318 21.65 22.35 -19.35
CA THR A 318 22.59 21.25 -19.12
C THR A 318 23.71 21.23 -20.16
N GLU A 319 24.84 20.65 -19.78
CA GLU A 319 25.98 20.41 -20.66
C GLU A 319 26.03 18.95 -21.09
N ARG A 320 26.64 18.67 -22.24
CA ARG A 320 26.78 17.28 -22.71
C ARG A 320 27.74 16.50 -21.81
N LEU A 321 27.24 15.42 -21.22
CA LEU A 321 28.04 14.53 -20.38
C LEU A 321 28.82 13.51 -21.24
N ASP A 322 30.08 13.28 -20.87
CA ASP A 322 30.90 12.22 -21.45
C ASP A 322 30.51 10.83 -20.93
N TRP A 323 30.91 9.77 -21.64
CA TRP A 323 30.61 8.38 -21.27
C TRP A 323 31.16 8.01 -19.88
N LYS A 324 32.33 8.56 -19.51
CA LYS A 324 32.91 8.39 -18.17
C LYS A 324 32.04 9.01 -17.07
N GLN A 325 31.47 10.17 -17.34
CA GLN A 325 30.60 10.90 -16.41
C GLN A 325 29.25 10.21 -16.25
N TRP A 326 28.70 9.67 -17.34
CA TRP A 326 27.53 8.78 -17.28
C TRP A 326 27.81 7.53 -16.45
N GLY A 327 28.94 6.86 -16.70
CA GLY A 327 29.35 5.68 -15.93
C GLY A 327 29.51 5.97 -14.43
N ALA A 328 30.14 7.10 -14.08
CA ALA A 328 30.25 7.54 -12.69
C ALA A 328 28.87 7.83 -12.07
N SER A 329 27.99 8.48 -12.81
CA SER A 329 26.62 8.80 -12.34
C SER A 329 25.81 7.54 -12.06
N ILE A 330 25.87 6.55 -12.96
CA ILE A 330 25.22 5.25 -12.78
C ILE A 330 25.83 4.51 -11.59
N GLY A 331 27.15 4.53 -11.43
CA GLY A 331 27.84 3.89 -10.29
C GLY A 331 27.41 4.46 -8.94
N ILE A 332 27.37 5.80 -8.83
CA ILE A 332 26.91 6.50 -7.61
C ILE A 332 25.44 6.18 -7.32
N ALA A 333 24.59 6.15 -8.36
CA ALA A 333 23.19 5.81 -8.20
C ALA A 333 23.00 4.35 -7.78
N ALA A 334 23.71 3.40 -8.41
CA ALA A 334 23.65 1.98 -8.11
C ALA A 334 24.10 1.66 -6.67
N PHE A 335 25.04 2.44 -6.11
CA PHE A 335 25.45 2.31 -4.72
C PHE A 335 24.29 2.56 -3.73
N SER A 336 23.25 3.30 -4.13
CA SER A 336 22.04 3.47 -3.31
C SER A 336 21.27 2.16 -3.07
N TRP A 337 21.41 1.15 -3.95
CA TRP A 337 20.86 -0.18 -3.71
C TRP A 337 21.59 -0.91 -2.59
N LEU A 338 22.92 -0.75 -2.50
CA LEU A 338 23.70 -1.30 -1.39
C LEU A 338 23.28 -0.64 -0.08
N ILE A 339 23.13 0.69 -0.06
CA ILE A 339 22.62 1.41 1.11
C ILE A 339 21.21 0.93 1.49
N GLY A 340 20.30 0.82 0.52
CA GLY A 340 18.95 0.30 0.76
C GLY A 340 18.96 -1.12 1.35
N TRP A 341 19.88 -1.97 0.89
CA TRP A 341 20.07 -3.31 1.44
C TRP A 341 20.61 -3.28 2.88
N VAL A 342 21.61 -2.45 3.17
CA VAL A 342 22.17 -2.25 4.53
C VAL A 342 21.13 -1.69 5.49
N VAL A 343 20.38 -0.66 5.08
CA VAL A 343 19.32 -0.04 5.89
C VAL A 343 18.27 -1.07 6.27
N LYS A 344 17.94 -2.02 5.40
CA LYS A 344 16.99 -3.10 5.70
C LYS A 344 17.45 -4.06 6.81
N PHE A 345 18.72 -4.09 7.20
CA PHE A 345 19.20 -4.85 8.36
C PHE A 345 18.91 -4.17 9.70
N LEU A 346 18.69 -2.85 9.72
CA LEU A 346 18.42 -2.15 10.96
C LEU A 346 17.04 -2.59 11.50
N PRO A 347 16.98 -3.19 12.71
CA PRO A 347 15.73 -3.62 13.29
C PRO A 347 14.86 -2.41 13.62
N VAL A 348 13.55 -2.56 13.47
CA VAL A 348 12.60 -1.48 13.67
C VAL A 348 11.62 -1.86 14.77
N PRO A 349 11.32 -0.95 15.72
CA PRO A 349 10.30 -1.20 16.73
C PRO A 349 8.93 -1.47 16.09
N LYS A 350 8.17 -2.41 16.67
CA LYS A 350 6.80 -2.70 16.21
C LYS A 350 5.81 -1.55 16.50
N LYS A 351 6.10 -0.68 17.48
CA LYS A 351 5.26 0.47 17.85
C LYS A 351 5.62 1.71 17.03
N PRO A 352 4.66 2.42 16.42
CA PRO A 352 4.94 3.60 15.60
C PRO A 352 5.73 4.68 16.36
N ILE A 353 6.84 5.14 15.79
CA ILE A 353 7.72 6.15 16.40
C ILE A 353 7.00 7.49 16.56
N LEU A 354 6.07 7.80 15.65
CA LEU A 354 5.30 9.04 15.72
C LEU A 354 4.33 9.08 16.91
N HIS A 355 3.82 7.92 17.34
CA HIS A 355 2.88 7.83 18.46
C HIS A 355 3.57 8.03 19.82
N SER A 356 4.90 7.85 19.90
CA SER A 356 5.70 8.17 21.09
C SER A 356 6.24 9.60 21.14
N LEU A 357 6.08 10.37 20.06
CA LEU A 357 6.48 11.79 20.00
C LEU A 357 5.30 12.74 20.26
N ILE A 358 4.07 12.24 20.10
CA ILE A 358 2.82 13.02 20.22
C ILE A 358 2.11 12.78 21.58
N ASN A 359 2.49 11.70 22.29
CA ASN A 359 2.14 11.45 23.70
C ASN A 359 3.37 11.67 24.56
#